data_AF-A0AB33BBK4-F1
#
_entry.id   AF-A0AB33BBK4-F1
#
_cell.length_a   1.000
_cell.length_b   1.000
_cell.length_c   1.000
_cell.angle_alpha   90.00
_cell.angle_beta   90.00
_cell.angle_gamma   90.00
#
_symmetry.space_group_name_H-M   'P 1'
#
loop_
_entity.id
_entity.type
_entity.pdbx_description
1 polymer ?
#
loop_
_entity_poly.entity_id
_entity_poly.type
_entity_poly.pdbx_seq_one_letter_code
_entity_poly.pdbx_strand_id
1 'polypeptide(L)'
;MSNSLNLSERQLQVLQCVKDAKAEGKRPYTRGVVNRMKAKGFEISDRQAAYDLGVIINTDGTGVYSVRYGSGKTLWIYEEPLVKEPSHG
;
A
#
# COMPACT_ATOMS: atom_id res chain seq x y z
N MET A 1 5.69 -6.23 -20.56
CA MET A 1 6.45 -5.05 -20.11
C MET A 1 6.47 -5.09 -18.59
N SER A 2 7.65 -5.08 -17.97
CA SER A 2 7.79 -5.01 -16.52
C SER A 2 7.30 -3.63 -16.06
N ASN A 3 6.10 -3.56 -15.52
CA ASN A 3 5.58 -2.34 -14.87
C ASN A 3 6.39 -2.10 -13.59
N SER A 4 7.59 -1.54 -13.71
CA SER A 4 8.30 -0.98 -12.56
C SER A 4 7.50 0.23 -12.08
N LEU A 5 6.77 0.04 -10.98
CA LEU A 5 6.06 1.13 -10.31
C LEU A 5 7.06 2.25 -10.02
N ASN A 6 6.69 3.50 -10.31
CA ASN A 6 7.52 4.67 -10.03
C ASN A 6 7.52 5.00 -8.53
N LEU A 7 8.09 4.10 -7.72
CA LEU A 7 8.14 4.16 -6.28
C LEU A 7 9.59 4.01 -5.82
N SER A 8 9.96 4.79 -4.80
CA SER A 8 11.22 4.59 -4.08
C SER A 8 11.22 3.25 -3.34
N GLU A 9 12.40 2.76 -2.97
CA GLU A 9 12.56 1.52 -2.21
C GLU A 9 11.74 1.52 -0.91
N ARG A 10 11.75 2.62 -0.16
CA ARG A 10 10.94 2.75 1.06
C ARG A 10 9.45 2.66 0.77
N GLN A 11 8.97 3.29 -0.31
CA GLN A 11 7.57 3.20 -0.73
C GLN A 11 7.20 1.77 -1.18
N LEU A 12 8.12 1.04 -1.82
CA LEU A 12 7.93 -0.37 -2.15
C LEU A 12 7.83 -1.23 -0.87
N GLN A 13 8.63 -0.96 0.15
CA GLN A 13 8.55 -1.65 1.45
C GLN A 13 7.21 -1.35 2.17
N VAL A 14 6.76 -0.09 2.14
CA VAL A 14 5.45 0.33 2.68
C VAL A 14 4.32 -0.37 1.92
N LEU A 15 4.36 -0.39 0.58
CA LEU A 15 3.42 -1.10 -0.27
C LEU A 15 3.39 -2.60 0.08
N GLN A 16 4.55 -3.23 0.22
CA GLN A 16 4.64 -4.63 0.61
C GLN A 16 3.97 -4.88 1.97
N CYS A 17 4.10 -3.98 2.93
CA CYS A 17 3.41 -4.12 4.23
C CYS A 17 1.88 -4.04 4.12
N VAL A 18 1.33 -3.28 3.15
CA VAL A 18 -0.11 -3.28 2.87
C VAL A 18 -0.54 -4.62 2.23
N LYS A 19 0.26 -5.13 1.28
CA LYS A 19 0.02 -6.45 0.64
C LYS A 19 0.05 -7.59 1.64
N ASP A 20 1.04 -7.62 2.53
CA ASP A 20 1.15 -8.64 3.58
C ASP A 20 -0.05 -8.58 4.54
N ALA A 21 -0.49 -7.37 4.89
CA ALA A 21 -1.67 -7.22 5.73
C ALA A 21 -2.92 -7.82 5.08
N LYS A 22 -3.09 -7.64 3.76
CA LYS A 22 -4.15 -8.30 2.99
C LYS A 22 -4.02 -9.82 3.01
N ALA A 23 -2.81 -10.35 2.82
CA ALA A 23 -2.55 -11.80 2.90
C ALA A 23 -2.90 -12.40 4.27
N GLU A 24 -2.77 -11.61 5.34
CA GLU A 24 -3.21 -11.96 6.70
C GLU A 24 -4.70 -11.70 6.97
N GLY A 25 -5.49 -11.32 5.97
CA GLY A 25 -6.91 -10.99 6.12
C GLY A 25 -7.17 -9.68 6.88
N LYS A 26 -6.17 -8.80 7.02
CA LYS A 26 -6.24 -7.54 7.77
C LYS A 26 -6.32 -6.34 6.82
N ARG A 27 -6.87 -5.24 7.33
CA ARG A 27 -6.90 -3.92 6.68
C ARG A 27 -6.20 -2.92 7.59
N PRO A 28 -4.91 -2.61 7.37
CA PRO A 28 -4.14 -1.80 8.30
C PRO A 28 -4.55 -0.32 8.18
N TYR A 29 -4.56 0.37 9.31
CA TYR A 29 -4.43 1.83 9.35
C TYR A 29 -2.95 2.21 9.31
N THR A 30 -2.60 3.49 9.18
CA THR A 30 -1.21 3.95 9.02
C THR A 30 -0.24 3.39 10.08
N ARG A 31 -0.61 3.42 11.36
CA ARG A 31 0.23 2.83 12.43
C ARG A 31 0.39 1.32 12.27
N GLY A 32 -0.62 0.63 11.75
CA GLY A 32 -0.52 -0.79 11.42
C GLY A 32 0.57 -1.07 10.39
N VAL A 33 0.70 -0.19 9.39
CA VAL A 33 1.79 -0.24 8.40
C VAL A 33 3.14 0.07 9.06
N VAL A 34 3.22 1.10 9.90
CA VAL A 34 4.43 1.44 10.67
C VAL A 34 4.91 0.27 11.53
N ASN A 35 4.01 -0.38 12.25
CA ASN A 35 4.35 -1.53 13.09
C ASN A 35 4.90 -2.69 12.26
N ARG A 36 4.35 -2.92 11.06
CA ARG A 36 4.86 -3.95 10.14
C ARG A 36 6.24 -3.60 9.57
N MET A 37 6.44 -2.35 9.18
CA MET A 37 7.76 -1.85 8.76
C MET A 37 8.80 -2.08 9.85
N LYS A 38 8.49 -1.70 11.09
CA LYS A 38 9.36 -1.91 12.25
C LYS A 38 9.61 -3.38 12.55
N ALA A 39 8.58 -4.23 12.46
CA ALA A 39 8.73 -5.68 12.66
C ALA A 39 9.66 -6.34 11.62
N LYS A 40 9.83 -5.71 10.45
CA LYS A 40 10.78 -6.11 9.41
C LYS A 40 12.16 -5.46 9.54
N GLY A 41 12.40 -4.68 10.59
CA GLY A 41 13.66 -3.98 10.83
C GLY A 41 13.80 -2.62 10.15
N PHE A 42 12.73 -2.09 9.55
CA PHE A 42 12.76 -0.78 8.91
C PHE A 42 12.37 0.34 9.87
N GLU A 43 13.14 1.42 9.88
CA GLU A 43 12.80 2.63 10.61
C GLU A 43 11.93 3.56 9.77
N ILE A 44 10.75 3.91 10.32
CA ILE A 44 9.85 4.87 9.70
C ILE A 44 8.99 5.57 10.77
N SER A 45 8.77 6.87 10.57
CA SER A 45 7.83 7.64 11.41
C SER A 45 6.39 7.52 10.88
N ASP A 46 5.41 7.80 11.73
CA ASP A 46 4.00 7.84 11.29
C ASP A 46 3.75 8.87 10.19
N ARG A 47 4.44 10.03 10.28
CA ARG A 47 4.34 11.08 9.27
C ARG A 47 4.89 10.60 7.92
N GLN A 48 6.04 9.94 7.93
CA GLN A 48 6.65 9.43 6.69
C GLN A 48 5.81 8.30 6.10
N ALA A 49 5.30 7.38 6.93
CA ALA A 49 4.42 6.32 6.46
C ALA A 49 3.11 6.88 5.87
N ALA A 50 2.51 7.89 6.49
CA ALA A 50 1.32 8.57 5.95
C ALA A 50 1.60 9.22 4.59
N TYR A 51 2.74 9.89 4.44
CA TYR A 51 3.16 10.48 3.17
C TYR A 51 3.37 9.40 2.10
N ASP A 52 4.12 8.34 2.41
CA ASP A 52 4.42 7.27 1.45
C ASP A 52 3.12 6.55 1.01
N LEU A 53 2.18 6.30 1.93
CA LEU A 53 0.87 5.74 1.60
C LEU A 53 0.05 6.66 0.70
N GLY A 54 0.16 7.98 0.90
CA GLY A 54 -0.41 8.99 0.00
C GLY A 54 0.21 8.96 -1.41
N VAL A 55 1.51 8.73 -1.53
CA VAL A 55 2.14 8.55 -2.86
C VAL A 55 1.68 7.24 -3.51
N ILE A 56 1.65 6.14 -2.76
CA ILE A 56 1.27 4.82 -3.25
C ILE A 56 -0.14 4.82 -3.85
N ILE A 57 -1.14 5.36 -3.14
CA ILE A 57 -2.53 5.40 -3.65
C ILE A 57 -2.68 6.25 -4.92
N ASN A 58 -1.82 7.25 -5.12
CA ASN A 58 -1.82 8.09 -6.32
C ASN A 58 -0.88 7.55 -7.41
N THR A 59 -0.28 6.38 -7.22
CA THR A 59 0.58 5.73 -8.22
C THR A 59 -0.21 4.60 -8.90
N ASP A 60 -0.34 4.70 -10.22
CA ASP A 60 -1.07 3.72 -11.03
C ASP A 60 -0.45 2.32 -10.93
N GLY A 61 -1.31 1.30 -10.95
CA GLY A 61 -0.89 -0.10 -10.92
C GLY A 61 -0.47 -0.61 -9.53
N THR A 62 -0.52 0.21 -8.47
CA THR A 62 -0.21 -0.26 -7.11
C THR A 62 -1.31 -1.14 -6.51
N GLY A 63 -2.55 -1.03 -7.00
CA GLY A 63 -3.71 -1.77 -6.47
C GLY A 63 -4.12 -1.34 -5.06
N VAL A 64 -3.58 -0.23 -4.54
CA VAL A 64 -3.91 0.26 -3.20
C VAL A 64 -4.97 1.34 -3.28
N TYR A 65 -5.98 1.22 -2.43
CA TYR A 65 -6.97 2.26 -2.20
C TYR A 65 -7.18 2.49 -0.70
N SER A 66 -7.82 3.59 -0.36
CA SER A 66 -8.09 3.96 1.03
C SER A 66 -9.58 4.06 1.28
N VAL A 67 -10.01 3.62 2.47
CA VAL A 67 -11.40 3.72 2.91
C VAL A 67 -11.43 4.35 4.30
N ARG A 68 -12.35 5.30 4.50
CA ARG A 68 -12.62 5.89 5.79
C ARG A 68 -14.09 5.68 6.15
N TYR A 69 -14.34 5.08 7.31
CA TYR A 69 -15.70 4.91 7.83
C TYR A 69 -16.01 6.03 8.83
N GLY A 70 -16.88 6.98 8.42
CA GLY A 70 -17.27 8.12 9.23
C GLY A 70 -16.07 8.96 9.72
N SER A 71 -16.05 9.30 11.00
CA SER A 71 -14.94 10.03 11.64
C SER A 71 -13.72 9.13 11.95
N GLY A 72 -13.78 7.83 11.66
CA GLY A 72 -12.77 6.84 12.00
C GLY A 72 -11.42 6.99 11.30
N LYS A 73 -10.49 6.06 11.58
CA LYS A 73 -9.15 6.02 10.96
C LYS A 73 -9.25 5.56 9.50
N THR A 74 -8.38 6.11 8.64
CA THR A 74 -8.20 5.63 7.26
C THR A 74 -7.62 4.22 7.27
N LEU A 75 -8.26 3.31 6.54
CA LEU A 75 -7.79 1.96 6.26
C LEU A 75 -7.17 1.92 4.87
N TRP A 76 -6.08 1.17 4.75
CA TRP A 76 -5.37 0.93 3.50
C TRP A 76 -5.69 -0.48 3.04
N ILE A 77 -6.16 -0.61 1.81
CA ILE A 77 -6.61 -1.89 1.26
C ILE A 77 -5.85 -2.13 -0.04
N TYR A 78 -5.34 -3.34 -0.19
CA TYR A 78 -4.75 -3.81 -1.44
C TYR A 78 -5.69 -4.79 -2.13
N GLU A 79 -5.89 -4.55 -3.41
CA GLU A 79 -6.48 -5.49 -4.36
C GLU A 79 -5.54 -5.63 -5.55
N GLU A 80 -5.32 -6.86 -5.98
CA GLU A 80 -4.46 -7.13 -7.11
C GLU A 80 -5.09 -6.50 -8.37
N PRO A 81 -4.36 -5.64 -9.10
CA PRO A 81 -4.92 -5.01 -10.28
C PRO A 81 -5.30 -6.08 -11.29
N LEU A 82 -6.56 -6.07 -11.73
CA LEU A 82 -7.01 -6.93 -12.82
C LEU A 82 -6.16 -6.61 -14.04
N VAL A 83 -5.25 -7.51 -14.41
CA VAL A 83 -4.55 -7.43 -15.69
C VAL A 83 -5.63 -7.55 -16.76
N LYS A 84 -6.03 -6.42 -17.35
CA LYS A 84 -6.80 -6.47 -18.60
C LYS A 84 -5.86 -7.06 -19.64
N GLU A 85 -6.07 -8.33 -19.99
CA GLU A 85 -5.51 -8.88 -21.21
C GLU A 85 -5.89 -7.93 -22.35
N PRO A 86 -4.95 -7.55 -23.24
CA PRO A 86 -5.30 -6.77 -24.41
C PRO A 86 -6.25 -7.62 -25.26
N SER A 87 -7.51 -7.21 -25.32
CA SER A 87 -8.50 -7.75 -26.24
C SER A 87 -7.98 -7.52 -27.66
N HIS A 88 -7.40 -8.56 -28.26
CA HIS A 88 -7.13 -8.59 -29.69
C HIS A 88 -8.47 -8.86 -30.36
N GLY A 89 -9.10 -7.79 -30.84
CA GLY A 89 -10.21 -7.85 -31.79
C GLY A 89 -9.71 -7.53 -33.19
#